data_AF-A1BMD6-F1
#
_entry.id   AF-A1BMD6-F1
#
_cell.length_a   1.000
_cell.length_b   1.000
_cell.length_c   1.000
_cell.angle_alpha   90.00
_cell.angle_beta   90.00
_cell.angle_gamma   90.00
#
_symmetry.space_group_name_H-M   'P 1'
#
loop_
_entity.id
_entity.type
_entity.pdbx_description
1 polymer ?
#
loop_
_entity_poly.entity_id
_entity_poly.type
_entity_poly.pdbx_seq_one_letter_code
_entity_poly.pdbx_strand_id
1 'polypeptide(L)' 'IDFARAAALHHNMTSVVFSLEMSKVELAQRIISAETNIPMAALRRADDITPERWNTLNNFWNKMQNAP' A
#
# COMPACT_ATOMS: atom_id res chain seq x y z
N ILE A 1 -0.88 11.07 1.47
CA ILE A 1 -0.36 10.30 0.30
C ILE A 1 -1.46 9.93 -0.68
N ASP A 2 -2.74 10.09 -0.33
CA ASP A 2 -3.86 9.67 -1.17
C ASP A 2 -3.88 10.28 -2.58
N PHE A 3 -3.44 11.52 -2.74
CA PHE A 3 -3.33 12.13 -4.06
C PHE A 3 -2.29 11.42 -4.96
N ALA A 4 -1.07 11.20 -4.45
CA ALA A 4 -0.03 10.49 -5.19
C ALA A 4 -0.42 9.02 -5.44
N ARG A 5 -1.09 8.38 -4.47
CA ARG A 5 -1.67 7.05 -4.63
C ARG A 5 -2.69 7.02 -5.78
N ALA A 6 -3.62 7.98 -5.79
CA ALA A 6 -4.64 8.09 -6.84
C ALA A 6 -4.01 8.31 -8.23
N ALA A 7 -3.05 9.24 -8.32
CA ALA A 7 -2.33 9.55 -9.53
C ALA A 7 -1.60 8.31 -10.11
N ALA A 8 -0.81 7.61 -9.28
CA ALA A 8 -0.05 6.43 -9.71
C ALA A 8 -0.93 5.20 -9.99
N LEU A 9 -1.83 4.84 -9.07
CA LEU A 9 -2.57 3.58 -9.13
C LEU A 9 -3.85 3.62 -9.98
N HIS A 10 -4.50 4.79 -10.12
CA HIS A 10 -5.75 4.92 -10.87
C HIS A 10 -5.60 5.69 -12.18
N HIS A 11 -4.66 6.65 -12.24
CA HIS A 11 -4.46 7.50 -13.42
C HIS A 11 -3.15 7.22 -14.17
N ASN A 12 -2.35 6.24 -13.71
CA ASN A 12 -1.08 5.86 -14.34
C ASN A 12 -0.13 7.06 -14.55
N MET A 13 -0.16 8.00 -13.61
CA MET A 13 0.68 9.20 -13.61
C MET A 13 1.84 9.00 -12.64
N THR A 14 3.06 9.08 -13.19
CA THR A 14 4.29 8.94 -12.40
C THR A 14 4.30 9.91 -11.22
N SER A 15 4.49 9.35 -10.03
CA SER A 15 4.41 10.09 -8.77
C SER A 15 5.65 9.88 -7.91
N VAL A 16 6.27 10.98 -7.47
CA VAL A 16 7.43 10.94 -6.56
C VAL A 16 7.02 11.53 -5.21
N VAL A 17 7.30 10.80 -4.14
CA VAL A 17 7.03 11.24 -2.77
C VAL A 17 8.33 11.28 -1.99
N PHE A 18 8.65 12.45 -1.43
CA PHE A 18 9.71 12.61 -0.46
C PHE A 18 9.09 12.66 0.94
N SER A 19 9.59 11.82 1.85
CA SER A 19 9.15 11.82 3.24
C SER A 19 10.34 11.90 4.18
N LEU A 20 10.25 12.86 5.11
CA LEU A 20 11.30 13.17 6.07
C LEU A 20 10.98 12.64 7.47
N GLU A 21 9.70 12.32 7.72
CA GLU A 21 9.21 11.84 9.01
C GLU A 21 8.88 10.35 8.98
N MET A 22 8.42 9.85 7.83
CA MET A 22 7.94 8.47 7.70
C MET A 22 8.93 7.63 6.92
N SER A 23 9.18 6.42 7.41
CA SER A 23 9.94 5.43 6.66
C SER A 23 9.20 4.98 5.40
N LYS A 24 9.93 4.45 4.42
CA LYS A 24 9.36 3.84 3.21
C LYS A 24 8.33 2.76 3.55
N VAL A 25 8.56 1.98 4.62
CA VAL A 25 7.68 0.89 5.04
C VAL A 25 6.36 1.43 5.58
N GLU A 26 6.38 2.45 6.43
CA GLU A 26 5.15 3.06 6.97
C GLU A 26 4.32 3.72 5.86
N LEU A 27 4.98 4.34 4.89
CA LEU A 27 4.33 4.88 3.70
C LEU A 27 3.65 3.79 2.87
N ALA A 28 4.37 2.72 2.55
CA ALA A 28 3.82 1.59 1.80
C ALA A 28 2.64 0.96 2.54
N GLN A 29 2.75 0.74 3.85
CA GLN A 29 1.65 0.24 4.66
C GLN A 29 0.43 1.14 4.55
N ARG A 30 0.60 2.48 4.65
CA ARG A 30 -0.52 3.44 4.53
C ARG A 30 -1.21 3.35 3.18
N ILE A 31 -0.46 3.22 2.10
CA ILE A 31 -1.00 3.03 0.75
C ILE A 31 -1.79 1.71 0.68
N ILE A 32 -1.20 0.61 1.16
CA ILE A 32 -1.80 -0.73 1.12
C ILE A 32 -3.12 -0.78 1.90
N SER A 33 -3.14 -0.26 3.12
CA SER A 33 -4.35 -0.23 3.94
C SER A 33 -5.44 0.65 3.32
N ALA A 34 -5.07 1.80 2.77
CA ALA A 34 -6.01 2.69 2.10
C ALA A 34 -6.65 2.05 0.85
N GLU A 35 -5.93 1.21 0.11
CA GLU A 35 -6.48 0.55 -1.07
C GLU A 35 -7.22 -0.76 -0.75
N THR A 36 -6.67 -1.60 0.12
CA THR A 36 -7.16 -2.96 0.37
C THR A 36 -8.19 -3.04 1.51
N ASN A 37 -8.41 -1.92 2.22
CA ASN A 37 -9.23 -1.84 3.43
C ASN A 37 -8.77 -2.79 4.55
N ILE A 38 -7.52 -3.29 4.49
CA ILE A 38 -6.91 -4.13 5.53
C ILE A 38 -6.45 -3.21 6.67
N PRO A 39 -6.77 -3.53 7.94
CA PRO A 39 -6.35 -2.73 9.07
C PRO A 39 -4.82 -2.65 9.22
N MET A 40 -4.33 -1.47 9.59
CA MET A 40 -2.92 -1.24 9.95
C MET A 40 -2.38 -2.24 10.97
N ALA A 41 -3.18 -2.59 11.97
CA ALA A 41 -2.80 -3.55 13.00
C ALA A 41 -2.49 -4.93 12.41
N ALA A 42 -3.30 -5.39 11.45
CA ALA A 42 -3.10 -6.66 10.77
C ALA A 42 -1.85 -6.60 9.86
N LEU A 43 -1.53 -5.47 9.25
CA LEU A 43 -0.29 -5.30 8.47
C LEU A 43 0.99 -5.32 9.33
N ARG A 44 0.87 -5.05 10.65
CA ARG A 44 1.98 -5.10 11.60
C ARG A 44 2.12 -6.49 12.25
N ARG A 45 1.04 -7.26 12.33
CA ARG A 45 0.98 -8.59 12.94
C ARG A 45 0.51 -9.60 11.92
N ALA A 46 1.46 -10.31 11.32
CA ALA A 46 1.17 -11.33 10.30
C ALA A 46 0.20 -12.41 10.80
N ASP A 47 0.20 -12.69 12.10
CA ASP A 47 -0.68 -13.68 12.74
C ASP A 47 -2.17 -13.33 12.65
N ASP A 48 -2.49 -12.04 12.49
CA ASP A 48 -3.87 -11.54 12.38
C ASP A 48 -4.37 -11.49 10.91
N ILE A 49 -3.53 -11.91 9.94
CA ILE A 49 -3.90 -11.93 8.53
C ILE A 49 -4.47 -13.29 8.15
N THR A 50 -5.74 -13.29 7.74
CA THR A 50 -6.36 -14.48 7.15
C THR A 50 -5.70 -14.82 5.81
N PRO A 51 -5.68 -16.11 5.40
CA PRO A 51 -5.09 -16.52 4.12
C PRO A 51 -5.66 -15.77 2.91
N GLU A 52 -6.95 -15.44 2.94
CA GLU A 52 -7.61 -14.66 1.89
C GLU A 52 -7.07 -13.22 1.81
N ARG A 53 -6.89 -12.55 2.95
CA ARG A 53 -6.28 -11.22 3.01
C ARG A 53 -4.82 -11.25 2.57
N TRP A 54 -4.10 -12.34 2.86
CA TRP A 54 -2.73 -12.51 2.38
C TRP A 54 -2.67 -12.56 0.85
N ASN A 55 -3.63 -13.24 0.23
CA ASN A 55 -3.75 -13.27 -1.23
C ASN A 55 -4.06 -11.87 -1.81
N THR A 56 -5.02 -11.14 -1.22
CA THR A 56 -5.32 -9.75 -1.61
C THR A 56 -4.10 -8.84 -1.48
N LEU A 57 -3.33 -8.99 -0.40
CA LEU A 57 -2.13 -8.21 -0.13
C LEU A 57 -1.04 -8.48 -1.16
N ASN A 58 -0.76 -9.75 -1.47
CA ASN A 58 0.24 -10.12 -2.48
C ASN A 58 -0.14 -9.61 -3.88
N ASN A 59 -1.42 -9.72 -4.26
CA ASN A 59 -1.91 -9.20 -5.52
C ASN A 59 -1.76 -7.68 -5.61
N PHE A 60 -2.09 -6.97 -4.52
CA PHE A 60 -1.95 -5.52 -4.48
C PHE A 60 -0.48 -5.08 -4.45
N TRP A 61 0.39 -5.81 -3.74
CA TRP A 61 1.83 -5.54 -3.72
C TRP A 61 2.44 -5.58 -5.11
N ASN A 62 2.08 -6.60 -5.89
CA ASN A 62 2.50 -6.71 -7.29
C ASN A 62 1.97 -5.55 -8.15
N LYS A 63 0.70 -5.15 -7.97
CA LYS A 63 0.14 -3.99 -8.67
C LYS A 63 0.90 -2.71 -8.33
N MET A 64 1.20 -2.48 -7.06
CA MET A 64 1.92 -1.30 -6.58
C MET A 64 3.37 -1.25 -7.08
N GLN A 65 4.05 -2.40 -7.14
CA GLN A 65 5.42 -2.48 -7.67
C GLN A 65 5.50 -2.14 -9.16
N ASN A 66 4.44 -2.44 -9.92
CA ASN A 66 4.36 -2.15 -11.36
C ASN A 66 3.71 -0.79 -11.66
N ALA A 67 3.25 -0.05 -10.65
CA ALA A 67 2.63 1.25 -10.83
C ALA A 67 3.70 2.34 -11.07
N PRO A 68 3.45 3.30 -11.98
CA PRO A 68 4.39 4.35 -12.33
C PRO A 68 4.55 5.45 -11.28
#